data_AF-A0A834GW13-F1
#
_entry.id   AF-A0A834GW13-F1
#
_cell.length_a   1.000
_cell.length_b   1.000
_cell.length_c   1.000
_cell.angle_alpha   90.00
_cell.angle_beta   90.00
_cell.angle_gamma   90.00
#
_symmetry.space_group_name_H-M   'P 1'
#
loop_
_entity.id
_entity.type
_entity.pdbx_description
1 polymer ?
#
loop_
_entity_poly.entity_id
_entity_poly.type
_entity_poly.pdbx_seq_one_letter_code
_entity_poly.pdbx_strand_id
1 'polypeptide(L)'
;MLSGTIPQCLIENCTETLGVLNLGNNNLSGNIFGIFPQGCVLKTLDLNGNHLEGNVPESLSNCVMLEVLNLGSNNMNGNFPSFLEYLSNLHVLVLRSNGFQGGIRCPGLNTSTWPKLQIIDLPLNNFSGHLPPKCFLHWNAMMIDRSYSHLRNEFLKFNNFYYQDKVTVTQKGQEMELVKILTLFTAIDFSGKSFEGEIPDTIGALRLCGAPLIANCAGVEPTRPTLDGRQSYTDEDEINWTYVTATLGYTVGFGVIVGPLLYSKRWRQWYYKPVDRVIVRILHHREQQARHQRRRDNRNQLRRRQHH
;
A
#
# COMPACT_ATOMS: atom_id res chain seq x y z
N MET A 1 18.83 3.52 8.41
CA MET A 1 18.55 3.53 6.97
C MET A 1 19.74 2.93 6.27
N LEU A 2 19.52 1.95 5.40
CA LEU A 2 20.56 1.34 4.56
C LEU A 2 21.01 2.34 3.50
N SER A 3 22.26 2.27 3.08
CA SER A 3 22.83 3.15 2.04
C SER A 3 23.82 2.39 1.17
N GLY A 4 24.13 2.95 -0.01
CA GLY A 4 24.99 2.31 -0.99
C GLY A 4 24.19 1.57 -2.06
N THR A 5 24.83 0.68 -2.81
CA THR A 5 24.17 -0.07 -3.89
C THR A 5 23.50 -1.34 -3.38
N ILE A 6 22.51 -1.83 -4.13
CA ILE A 6 21.97 -3.18 -3.91
C ILE A 6 23.05 -4.19 -4.32
N PRO A 7 23.50 -5.08 -3.43
CA PRO A 7 24.50 -6.08 -3.78
C PRO A 7 23.99 -7.01 -4.89
N GLN A 8 24.79 -7.20 -5.94
CA GLN A 8 24.44 -8.05 -7.09
C GLN A 8 24.07 -9.48 -6.66
N CYS A 9 24.77 -10.05 -5.67
CA CYS A 9 24.48 -11.39 -5.16
C CYS A 9 23.08 -11.53 -4.55
N LEU A 10 22.48 -10.44 -4.07
CA LEU A 10 21.10 -10.45 -3.58
C LEU A 10 20.10 -10.65 -4.72
N ILE A 11 20.39 -10.08 -5.89
CA ILE A 11 19.57 -10.22 -7.11
C ILE A 11 19.80 -11.58 -7.78
N GLU A 12 21.06 -12.00 -7.88
CA GLU A 12 21.43 -13.24 -8.56
C GLU A 12 21.04 -14.50 -7.78
N ASN A 13 20.87 -14.41 -6.46
CA ASN A 13 20.50 -15.53 -5.60
C ASN A 13 19.01 -15.56 -5.23
N CYS A 14 18.14 -14.97 -6.07
CA CYS A 14 16.68 -15.03 -5.91
C CYS A 14 16.08 -16.40 -6.29
N THR A 15 16.87 -17.47 -6.23
CA THR A 15 16.43 -18.85 -6.47
C THR A 15 15.98 -19.52 -5.17
N GLU A 16 14.96 -20.36 -5.27
CA GLU A 16 14.49 -21.30 -4.23
C GLU A 16 13.81 -20.72 -2.97
N THR A 17 14.36 -19.68 -2.32
CA THR A 17 13.87 -19.27 -0.98
C THR A 17 13.49 -17.79 -0.84
N LEU A 18 14.08 -16.89 -1.63
CA LEU A 18 13.82 -15.46 -1.51
C LEU A 18 12.52 -15.07 -2.22
N GLY A 19 11.42 -15.15 -1.49
CA GLY A 19 10.09 -14.80 -1.98
C GLY A 19 9.72 -13.33 -1.87
N VAL A 20 10.28 -12.62 -0.90
CA VAL A 20 9.96 -11.21 -0.62
C VAL A 20 11.27 -10.46 -0.42
N LEU A 21 11.48 -9.42 -1.22
CA LEU A 21 12.54 -8.45 -1.03
C LEU A 21 11.93 -7.06 -0.87
N ASN A 22 11.85 -6.59 0.38
CA ASN A 22 11.45 -5.22 0.70
C ASN A 22 12.65 -4.43 1.25
N LEU A 23 13.11 -3.47 0.47
CA LEU A 23 14.16 -2.50 0.81
C LEU A 23 13.63 -1.05 0.73
N GLY A 24 12.31 -0.87 0.77
CA GLY A 24 11.67 0.43 0.66
C GLY A 24 12.07 1.39 1.78
N ASN A 25 12.02 2.70 1.49
CA ASN A 25 12.32 3.80 2.41
C ASN A 25 13.74 3.73 3.01
N ASN A 26 14.73 3.55 2.14
CA ASN A 26 16.15 3.58 2.50
C ASN A 26 16.89 4.67 1.69
N ASN A 27 18.22 4.71 1.81
CA ASN A 27 19.10 5.62 1.10
C ASN A 27 19.96 4.86 0.07
N LEU A 28 19.39 3.81 -0.54
CA LEU A 28 20.07 3.01 -1.55
C LEU A 28 20.18 3.78 -2.86
N SER A 29 21.27 3.61 -3.60
CA SER A 29 21.58 4.37 -4.81
C SER A 29 22.18 3.50 -5.91
N GLY A 30 22.30 4.05 -7.12
CA GLY A 30 22.84 3.34 -8.28
C GLY A 30 21.78 2.43 -8.93
N ASN A 31 22.21 1.62 -9.89
CA ASN A 31 21.31 0.77 -10.66
C ASN A 31 20.94 -0.51 -9.90
N ILE A 32 19.84 -1.13 -10.31
CA ILE A 32 19.51 -2.52 -9.96
C ILE A 32 20.44 -3.43 -10.78
N PHE A 33 21.66 -3.64 -10.28
CA PHE A 33 22.68 -4.46 -10.93
C PHE A 33 22.45 -5.96 -10.70
N GLY A 34 22.78 -6.76 -11.71
CA GLY A 34 22.69 -8.21 -11.69
C GLY A 34 21.67 -8.76 -12.67
N ILE A 35 21.65 -10.09 -12.77
CA ILE A 35 20.73 -10.82 -13.62
C ILE A 35 19.82 -11.62 -12.70
N PHE A 36 18.52 -11.30 -12.71
CA PHE A 36 17.55 -12.16 -12.05
C PHE A 36 17.62 -13.55 -12.70
N PRO A 37 17.89 -14.61 -11.91
CA PRO A 37 18.15 -15.94 -12.44
C PRO A 37 16.90 -16.54 -13.10
N GLN A 38 17.11 -17.47 -14.03
CA GLN A 38 16.05 -18.35 -14.50
C GLN A 38 15.47 -19.13 -13.31
N GLY A 39 14.15 -19.16 -13.17
CA GLY A 39 13.49 -19.77 -12.01
C GLY A 39 13.45 -18.88 -10.76
N CYS A 40 13.63 -17.57 -10.91
CA CYS A 40 13.41 -16.60 -9.83
C CYS A 40 12.03 -16.80 -9.18
N VAL A 41 12.01 -16.99 -7.85
CA VAL A 41 10.80 -17.29 -7.06
C VAL A 41 10.24 -16.06 -6.31
N LEU A 42 10.79 -14.86 -6.58
CA LEU A 42 10.30 -13.62 -5.99
C LEU A 42 8.82 -13.40 -6.32
N LYS A 43 8.07 -13.09 -5.27
CA LYS A 43 6.66 -12.67 -5.31
C LYS A 43 6.50 -11.19 -5.05
N THR A 44 7.34 -10.62 -4.19
CA THR A 44 7.34 -9.18 -3.89
C THR A 44 8.73 -8.59 -4.07
N LEU A 45 8.82 -7.54 -4.88
CA LEU A 45 9.97 -6.65 -4.97
C LEU A 45 9.52 -5.22 -4.67
N ASP A 46 9.86 -4.73 -3.47
CA ASP A 46 9.57 -3.37 -3.04
C ASP A 46 10.88 -2.61 -2.78
N LEU A 47 11.17 -1.65 -3.67
CA LEU A 47 12.34 -0.78 -3.63
C LEU A 47 11.94 0.70 -3.51
N ASN A 48 10.70 0.98 -3.11
CA ASN A 48 10.13 2.32 -3.07
C ASN A 48 10.96 3.30 -2.22
N GLY A 49 11.01 4.58 -2.57
CA GLY A 49 11.57 5.60 -1.67
C GLY A 49 13.06 5.41 -1.43
N ASN A 50 13.83 5.30 -2.52
CA ASN A 50 15.29 5.23 -2.53
C ASN A 50 15.84 6.23 -3.57
N HIS A 51 17.13 6.15 -3.89
CA HIS A 51 17.81 6.93 -4.92
C HIS A 51 18.31 6.05 -6.08
N LEU A 52 17.56 4.99 -6.40
CA LEU A 52 17.92 4.07 -7.49
C LEU A 52 17.77 4.75 -8.84
N GLU A 53 18.67 4.45 -9.76
CA GLU A 53 18.73 5.09 -11.08
C GLU A 53 18.86 4.08 -12.22
N GLY A 54 18.84 4.57 -13.46
CA GLY A 54 18.91 3.74 -14.66
C GLY A 54 17.59 3.04 -15.00
N ASN A 55 17.67 2.07 -15.91
CA ASN A 55 16.51 1.33 -16.40
C ASN A 55 16.15 0.15 -15.48
N VAL A 56 14.88 -0.28 -15.54
CA VAL A 56 14.48 -1.59 -14.99
C VAL A 56 15.23 -2.69 -15.75
N PRO A 57 15.90 -3.64 -15.07
CA PRO A 57 16.62 -4.71 -15.75
C PRO A 57 15.66 -5.68 -16.44
N GLU A 58 15.89 -5.98 -17.72
CA GLU A 58 15.03 -6.88 -18.51
C GLU A 58 14.94 -8.30 -17.91
N SER A 59 16.00 -8.74 -17.22
CA SER A 59 16.06 -10.03 -16.53
C SER A 59 14.97 -10.18 -15.45
N LEU A 60 14.37 -9.08 -14.95
CA LEU A 60 13.24 -9.15 -14.02
C LEU A 60 12.05 -9.95 -14.59
N SER A 61 11.93 -10.03 -15.91
CA SER A 61 10.97 -10.92 -16.59
C SER A 61 11.12 -12.40 -16.24
N ASN A 62 12.28 -12.84 -15.73
CA ASN A 62 12.52 -14.21 -15.27
C ASN A 62 11.78 -14.54 -13.96
N CYS A 63 11.35 -13.53 -13.19
CA CYS A 63 10.62 -13.69 -11.93
C CYS A 63 9.12 -13.87 -12.18
N VAL A 64 8.73 -14.93 -12.90
CA VAL A 64 7.33 -15.18 -13.34
C VAL A 64 6.31 -15.33 -12.20
N MET A 65 6.78 -15.53 -10.96
CA MET A 65 5.95 -15.59 -9.75
C MET A 65 5.68 -14.20 -9.13
N LEU A 66 6.23 -13.12 -9.69
CA LEU A 66 6.10 -11.78 -9.12
C LEU A 66 4.63 -11.32 -9.13
N GLU A 67 4.14 -10.97 -7.95
CA GLU A 67 2.79 -10.46 -7.67
C GLU A 67 2.84 -8.94 -7.40
N VAL A 68 3.91 -8.44 -6.79
CA VAL A 68 4.06 -7.02 -6.42
C VAL A 68 5.41 -6.48 -6.90
N LEU A 69 5.36 -5.43 -7.72
CA LEU A 69 6.52 -4.63 -8.10
C LEU A 69 6.29 -3.17 -7.72
N ASN A 70 7.07 -2.67 -6.76
CA ASN A 70 7.04 -1.28 -6.32
C ASN A 70 8.42 -0.64 -6.48
N LEU A 71 8.55 0.22 -7.48
CA LEU A 71 9.76 1.00 -7.78
C LEU A 71 9.53 2.51 -7.59
N GLY A 72 8.41 2.90 -6.96
CA GLY A 72 8.02 4.29 -6.85
C GLY A 72 9.03 5.16 -6.07
N SER A 73 9.00 6.47 -6.29
CA SER A 73 9.84 7.44 -5.57
C SER A 73 11.34 7.10 -5.64
N ASN A 74 11.86 7.01 -6.86
CA ASN A 74 13.28 6.79 -7.17
C ASN A 74 13.73 7.76 -8.29
N ASN A 75 14.95 7.58 -8.78
CA ASN A 75 15.56 8.32 -9.89
C ASN A 75 15.66 7.47 -11.17
N MET A 76 14.80 6.46 -11.32
CA MET A 76 14.82 5.53 -12.46
C MET A 76 14.43 6.24 -13.76
N ASN A 77 14.93 5.75 -14.90
CA ASN A 77 14.67 6.33 -16.21
C ASN A 77 14.50 5.24 -17.29
N GLY A 78 14.48 5.66 -18.56
CA GLY A 78 14.23 4.78 -19.68
C GLY A 78 12.75 4.67 -20.03
N ASN A 79 12.43 3.75 -20.95
CA ASN A 79 11.07 3.59 -21.44
C ASN A 79 10.20 2.76 -20.48
N PHE A 80 8.89 2.78 -20.68
CA PHE A 80 7.98 1.86 -20.01
C PHE A 80 8.46 0.39 -20.16
N PRO A 81 8.61 -0.38 -19.07
CA PRO A 81 9.23 -1.70 -19.09
C PRO A 81 8.29 -2.77 -19.68
N SER A 82 8.09 -2.74 -21.00
CA SER A 82 7.14 -3.62 -21.71
C SER A 82 7.48 -5.10 -21.63
N PHE A 83 8.75 -5.45 -21.37
CA PHE A 83 9.21 -6.83 -21.13
C PHE A 83 8.61 -7.45 -19.86
N LEU A 84 8.02 -6.64 -18.97
CA LEU A 84 7.28 -7.17 -17.82
C LEU A 84 6.00 -7.91 -18.23
N GLU A 85 5.62 -7.92 -19.52
CA GLU A 85 4.45 -8.64 -20.04
C GLU A 85 4.39 -10.12 -19.64
N TYR A 86 5.54 -10.75 -19.42
CA TYR A 86 5.65 -12.16 -19.05
C TYR A 86 5.25 -12.44 -17.59
N LEU A 87 5.08 -11.39 -16.77
CA LEU A 87 4.69 -11.49 -15.36
C LEU A 87 3.18 -11.69 -15.21
N SER A 88 2.67 -12.85 -15.64
CA SER A 88 1.23 -13.16 -15.62
C SER A 88 0.60 -13.17 -14.22
N ASN A 89 1.42 -13.25 -13.16
CA ASN A 89 0.97 -13.19 -11.77
C ASN A 89 0.92 -11.78 -11.17
N LEU A 90 1.34 -10.75 -11.90
CA LEU A 90 1.46 -9.39 -11.35
C LEU A 90 0.08 -8.80 -10.99
N HIS A 91 -0.09 -8.43 -9.73
CA HIS A 91 -1.26 -7.71 -9.19
C HIS A 91 -1.00 -6.21 -9.08
N VAL A 92 0.22 -5.82 -8.73
CA VAL A 92 0.56 -4.44 -8.42
C VAL A 92 1.80 -3.99 -9.16
N LEU A 93 1.68 -2.89 -9.88
CA LEU A 93 2.77 -2.18 -10.55
C LEU A 93 2.79 -0.71 -10.13
N VAL A 94 3.80 -0.32 -9.37
CA VAL A 94 3.99 1.09 -8.95
C VAL A 94 5.32 1.60 -9.50
N LEU A 95 5.24 2.57 -10.42
CA LEU A 95 6.40 3.23 -11.05
C LEU A 95 6.42 4.74 -10.79
N ARG A 96 5.46 5.26 -10.03
CA ARG A 96 5.29 6.70 -9.75
C ARG A 96 6.57 7.42 -9.35
N SER A 97 6.63 8.73 -9.57
CA SER A 97 7.70 9.60 -9.08
C SER A 97 9.09 9.09 -9.48
N ASN A 98 9.29 8.95 -10.79
CA ASN A 98 10.55 8.56 -11.43
C ASN A 98 10.73 9.41 -12.72
N GLY A 99 11.73 9.10 -13.53
CA GLY A 99 12.03 9.70 -14.83
C GLY A 99 11.70 8.80 -16.03
N PHE A 100 10.75 7.86 -15.91
CA PHE A 100 10.36 7.02 -17.05
C PHE A 100 9.71 7.84 -18.16
N GLN A 101 9.92 7.45 -19.41
CA GLN A 101 9.50 8.22 -20.59
C GLN A 101 8.87 7.36 -21.69
N GLY A 102 8.35 8.04 -22.71
CA GLY A 102 7.73 7.42 -23.88
C GLY A 102 6.33 6.87 -23.61
N GLY A 103 5.79 6.13 -24.58
CA GLY A 103 4.45 5.56 -24.50
C GLY A 103 4.36 4.28 -23.67
N ILE A 104 3.26 4.13 -22.95
CA ILE A 104 2.90 2.87 -22.28
C ILE A 104 2.59 1.85 -23.38
N ARG A 105 3.25 0.69 -23.33
CA ARG A 105 3.08 -0.38 -24.32
C ARG A 105 2.92 -1.72 -23.62
N CYS A 106 1.88 -2.44 -24.00
CA CYS A 106 1.79 -3.89 -23.79
C CYS A 106 2.07 -4.55 -25.14
N PRO A 107 2.94 -5.57 -25.20
CA PRO A 107 3.12 -6.32 -26.42
C PRO A 107 1.83 -7.08 -26.74
N GLY A 108 1.52 -7.24 -28.03
CA GLY A 108 0.21 -7.69 -28.48
C GLY A 108 0.30 -8.71 -29.60
N LEU A 109 -0.40 -9.84 -29.40
CA LEU A 109 -1.52 -10.31 -30.23
C LEU A 109 -2.04 -11.68 -29.74
N ASN A 110 -1.23 -12.45 -28.97
CA ASN A 110 -1.55 -13.84 -28.57
C ASN A 110 -1.38 -14.15 -27.07
N THR A 111 -0.95 -13.19 -26.24
CA THR A 111 -0.63 -13.41 -24.82
C THR A 111 -1.52 -12.53 -23.93
N SER A 112 -2.07 -13.11 -22.87
CA SER A 112 -2.82 -12.37 -21.87
C SER A 112 -1.83 -11.56 -21.01
N THR A 113 -1.66 -10.27 -21.31
CA THR A 113 -0.75 -9.39 -20.57
C THR A 113 -1.37 -8.98 -19.23
N TRP A 114 -0.74 -9.38 -18.13
CA TRP A 114 -1.16 -9.09 -16.74
C TRP A 114 -2.66 -9.35 -16.43
N PRO A 115 -3.16 -10.58 -16.61
CA PRO A 115 -4.56 -10.92 -16.33
C PRO A 115 -4.96 -10.71 -14.87
N LYS A 116 -3.99 -10.69 -13.96
CA LYS A 116 -4.19 -10.51 -12.52
C LYS A 116 -3.97 -9.08 -12.02
N LEU A 117 -3.64 -8.14 -12.90
CA LEU A 117 -3.35 -6.76 -12.48
C LEU A 117 -4.57 -6.13 -11.80
N GLN A 118 -4.34 -5.44 -10.70
CA GLN A 118 -5.37 -4.74 -9.92
C GLN A 118 -4.96 -3.29 -9.62
N ILE A 119 -3.66 -3.02 -9.50
CA ILE A 119 -3.15 -1.68 -9.22
C ILE A 119 -2.06 -1.33 -10.22
N ILE A 120 -2.23 -0.19 -10.90
CA ILE A 120 -1.18 0.44 -11.69
C ILE A 120 -1.08 1.94 -11.34
N ASP A 121 0.09 2.36 -10.84
CA ASP A 121 0.37 3.72 -10.36
C ASP A 121 1.61 4.28 -11.07
N LEU A 122 1.39 5.12 -12.10
CA LEU A 122 2.41 5.72 -12.97
C LEU A 122 2.67 7.25 -12.88
N PRO A 123 1.93 8.09 -12.11
CA PRO A 123 2.09 9.54 -12.14
C PRO A 123 3.50 10.02 -11.79
N LEU A 124 3.74 11.31 -12.05
CA LEU A 124 5.03 11.95 -11.75
C LEU A 124 6.19 11.22 -12.48
N ASN A 125 5.95 10.88 -13.74
CA ASN A 125 6.93 10.42 -14.72
C ASN A 125 6.83 11.31 -15.97
N ASN A 126 7.69 11.07 -16.95
CA ASN A 126 7.69 11.73 -18.26
C ASN A 126 7.05 10.85 -19.36
N PHE A 127 6.09 9.98 -18.99
CA PHE A 127 5.32 9.20 -19.95
C PHE A 127 4.52 10.11 -20.89
N SER A 128 4.46 9.75 -22.17
CA SER A 128 3.87 10.57 -23.22
C SER A 128 3.15 9.72 -24.26
N GLY A 129 2.44 10.37 -25.19
CA GLY A 129 1.69 9.67 -26.24
C GLY A 129 0.30 9.26 -25.76
N HIS A 130 -0.28 8.26 -26.40
CA HIS A 130 -1.67 7.84 -26.17
C HIS A 130 -1.76 6.79 -25.07
N LEU A 131 -2.89 6.77 -24.35
CA LEU A 131 -3.22 5.65 -23.46
C LEU A 131 -3.27 4.34 -24.25
N PRO A 132 -2.94 3.18 -23.65
CA PRO A 132 -2.78 1.94 -24.40
C PRO A 132 -4.08 1.11 -24.46
N PRO A 133 -4.96 1.29 -25.48
CA PRO A 133 -6.28 0.66 -25.52
C PRO A 133 -6.23 -0.86 -25.45
N LYS A 134 -5.20 -1.47 -26.03
CA LYS A 134 -5.01 -2.92 -26.08
C LYS A 134 -4.73 -3.51 -24.69
N CYS A 135 -4.02 -2.78 -23.82
CA CYS A 135 -3.74 -3.26 -22.46
C CYS A 135 -5.04 -3.46 -21.67
N PHE A 136 -5.98 -2.51 -21.78
CA PHE A 136 -7.23 -2.52 -21.01
C PHE A 136 -8.09 -3.77 -21.28
N LEU A 137 -7.98 -4.38 -22.46
CA LEU A 137 -8.71 -5.59 -22.82
C LEU A 137 -8.17 -6.87 -22.16
N HIS A 138 -6.97 -6.82 -21.56
CA HIS A 138 -6.31 -7.99 -20.98
C HIS A 138 -6.23 -7.95 -19.43
N TRP A 139 -6.61 -6.84 -18.79
CA TRP A 139 -6.62 -6.69 -17.33
C TRP A 139 -7.84 -7.35 -16.70
N ASN A 140 -7.93 -8.66 -16.83
CA ASN A 140 -9.11 -9.45 -16.48
C ASN A 140 -9.53 -9.28 -15.01
N ALA A 141 -8.59 -9.19 -14.07
CA ALA A 141 -8.89 -8.99 -12.66
C ALA A 141 -9.49 -7.61 -12.34
N MET A 142 -9.37 -6.63 -13.24
CA MET A 142 -10.06 -5.34 -13.15
C MET A 142 -11.43 -5.34 -13.85
N MET A 143 -11.74 -6.41 -14.60
CA MET A 143 -13.03 -6.64 -15.23
C MET A 143 -13.90 -7.52 -14.31
N ILE A 144 -15.19 -7.22 -14.14
CA ILE A 144 -16.04 -8.01 -13.23
C ILE A 144 -16.31 -9.40 -13.83
N ASP A 145 -15.92 -10.45 -13.11
CA ASP A 145 -16.66 -11.72 -13.10
C ASP A 145 -17.52 -11.77 -11.82
N ARG A 146 -18.82 -12.08 -11.95
CA ARG A 146 -19.79 -12.13 -10.83
C ARG A 146 -19.47 -13.24 -9.80
N SER A 147 -18.44 -14.04 -10.05
CA SER A 147 -18.07 -15.19 -9.24
C SER A 147 -17.32 -14.82 -7.94
N TYR A 148 -16.70 -13.63 -7.83
CA TYR A 148 -15.80 -13.26 -6.69
C TYR A 148 -14.71 -14.31 -6.37
N SER A 149 -14.55 -15.34 -7.20
CA SER A 149 -13.69 -16.50 -6.97
C SER A 149 -12.21 -16.16 -7.17
N HIS A 150 -11.93 -15.14 -7.97
CA HIS A 150 -10.62 -14.52 -8.13
C HIS A 150 -10.21 -13.64 -6.94
N LEU A 151 -11.15 -13.26 -6.06
CA LEU A 151 -10.85 -12.52 -4.82
C LEU A 151 -10.22 -13.39 -3.72
N ARG A 152 -10.10 -14.69 -3.98
CA ARG A 152 -9.71 -15.71 -3.01
C ARG A 152 -8.20 -15.95 -2.95
N ASN A 153 -7.38 -14.96 -3.29
CA ASN A 153 -5.95 -15.07 -3.06
C ASN A 153 -5.67 -15.00 -1.56
N GLU A 154 -5.43 -16.21 -1.04
CA GLU A 154 -4.80 -16.46 0.22
C GLU A 154 -3.49 -15.66 0.30
N PHE A 155 -3.21 -15.13 1.49
CA PHE A 155 -1.95 -14.54 1.88
C PHE A 155 -0.75 -15.16 1.16
N LEU A 156 0.30 -14.38 0.88
CA LEU A 156 1.63 -14.91 0.57
C LEU A 156 2.06 -15.84 1.71
N LYS A 157 1.72 -17.12 1.60
CA LYS A 157 2.02 -18.17 2.58
C LYS A 157 3.42 -18.67 2.27
N PHE A 158 4.38 -18.31 3.10
CA PHE A 158 5.69 -18.95 3.13
C PHE A 158 5.77 -19.80 4.40
N ASN A 159 5.61 -21.13 4.28
CA ASN A 159 5.90 -22.11 5.35
C ASN A 159 5.61 -21.58 6.78
N ASN A 160 4.35 -21.17 7.04
CA ASN A 160 3.82 -20.61 8.31
C ASN A 160 4.03 -19.12 8.63
N PHE A 161 4.57 -18.31 7.72
CA PHE A 161 4.70 -16.85 7.87
C PHE A 161 3.82 -16.10 6.85
N TYR A 162 3.21 -15.01 7.32
CA TYR A 162 2.35 -14.12 6.55
C TYR A 162 3.07 -12.79 6.32
N TYR A 163 3.53 -12.53 5.09
CA TYR A 163 3.98 -11.20 4.73
C TYR A 163 2.79 -10.37 4.24
N GLN A 164 2.62 -9.17 4.79
CA GLN A 164 1.60 -8.22 4.33
C GLN A 164 2.28 -7.17 3.48
N ASP A 165 2.11 -7.29 2.16
CA ASP A 165 2.53 -6.21 1.27
C ASP A 165 1.80 -4.94 1.66
N LYS A 166 2.58 -3.86 1.72
CA LYS A 166 2.09 -2.52 1.93
C LYS A 166 2.45 -1.71 0.70
N VAL A 167 1.44 -1.15 0.06
CA VAL A 167 1.64 -0.37 -1.15
C VAL A 167 1.07 1.01 -0.92
N THR A 168 1.87 2.04 -1.10
CA THR A 168 1.39 3.42 -1.04
C THR A 168 0.89 3.83 -2.41
N VAL A 169 -0.40 4.12 -2.53
CA VAL A 169 -1.04 4.67 -3.73
C VAL A 169 -1.49 6.10 -3.45
N THR A 170 -1.61 6.94 -4.48
CA THR A 170 -2.22 8.26 -4.31
C THR A 170 -3.61 8.30 -4.90
N GLN A 171 -4.55 8.86 -4.15
CA GLN A 171 -5.87 9.19 -4.64
C GLN A 171 -6.10 10.68 -4.40
N LYS A 172 -6.31 11.44 -5.49
CA LYS A 172 -6.60 12.89 -5.44
C LYS A 172 -5.56 13.70 -4.65
N GLY A 173 -4.28 13.35 -4.76
CA GLY A 173 -3.19 14.02 -4.06
C GLY A 173 -2.99 13.59 -2.60
N GLN A 174 -3.81 12.67 -2.09
CA GLN A 174 -3.60 12.05 -0.79
C GLN A 174 -2.92 10.69 -0.96
N GLU A 175 -1.80 10.47 -0.29
CA GLU A 175 -1.17 9.17 -0.18
C GLU A 175 -1.96 8.28 0.79
N MET A 176 -2.25 7.06 0.34
CA MET A 176 -2.93 6.01 1.10
C MET A 176 -2.05 4.78 1.11
N GLU A 177 -1.75 4.28 2.31
CA GLU A 177 -1.05 3.02 2.49
C GLU A 177 -2.08 1.88 2.45
N LEU A 178 -2.08 1.12 1.37
CA LEU A 178 -2.86 -0.11 1.25
C LEU A 178 -2.12 -1.21 1.99
N VAL A 179 -2.54 -1.46 3.22
CA VAL A 179 -2.08 -2.61 3.99
C VAL A 179 -2.92 -3.81 3.59
N LYS A 180 -2.27 -4.82 3.03
CA LYS A 180 -2.90 -5.93 2.30
C LYS A 180 -3.45 -5.40 0.98
N ILE A 181 -2.99 -5.98 -0.11
CA ILE A 181 -3.64 -5.83 -1.41
C ILE A 181 -4.96 -6.57 -1.27
N LEU A 182 -5.93 -5.93 -0.63
CA LEU A 182 -7.29 -6.40 -0.54
C LEU A 182 -7.74 -6.51 -1.98
N THR A 183 -8.14 -7.70 -2.36
CA THR A 183 -8.58 -8.07 -3.70
C THR A 183 -9.74 -7.22 -4.24
N LEU A 184 -10.32 -6.36 -3.41
CA LEU A 184 -11.39 -5.41 -3.71
C LEU A 184 -10.90 -4.06 -4.25
N PHE A 185 -9.61 -3.72 -4.11
CA PHE A 185 -9.11 -2.41 -4.52
C PHE A 185 -8.47 -2.47 -5.90
N THR A 186 -9.21 -1.98 -6.89
CA THR A 186 -8.71 -1.71 -8.23
C THR A 186 -8.38 -0.23 -8.36
N ALA A 187 -7.15 0.10 -8.77
CA ALA A 187 -6.74 1.48 -9.02
C ALA A 187 -5.88 1.61 -10.27
N ILE A 188 -6.19 2.66 -11.03
CA ILE A 188 -5.46 3.05 -12.23
C ILE A 188 -5.18 4.54 -12.10
N ASP A 189 -3.90 4.88 -12.00
CA ASP A 189 -3.47 6.27 -12.03
C ASP A 189 -2.47 6.50 -13.16
N PHE A 190 -2.98 7.14 -14.21
CA PHE A 190 -2.23 7.63 -15.36
C PHE A 190 -2.18 9.16 -15.39
N SER A 191 -2.39 9.81 -14.24
CA SER A 191 -2.33 11.26 -14.16
C SER A 191 -0.92 11.73 -14.58
N GLY A 192 -0.87 12.45 -15.70
CA GLY A 192 0.36 12.86 -16.34
C GLY A 192 0.08 14.03 -17.26
N LYS A 193 1.01 14.98 -17.33
CA LYS A 193 0.82 16.22 -18.10
C LYS A 193 1.07 16.06 -19.59
N SER A 194 1.58 14.90 -20.01
CA SER A 194 2.12 14.68 -21.35
C SER A 194 1.40 13.57 -22.14
N PHE A 195 0.34 12.98 -21.58
CA PHE A 195 -0.54 12.10 -22.36
C PHE A 195 -1.41 12.92 -23.30
N GLU A 196 -1.58 12.42 -24.52
CA GLU A 196 -2.32 13.06 -25.61
C GLU A 196 -3.38 12.12 -26.18
N GLY A 197 -4.31 12.70 -26.95
CA GLY A 197 -5.43 11.96 -27.54
C GLY A 197 -6.61 11.77 -26.59
N GLU A 198 -7.58 11.00 -27.05
CA GLU A 198 -8.80 10.71 -26.31
C GLU A 198 -8.60 9.55 -25.32
N ILE A 199 -9.46 9.51 -24.29
CA ILE A 199 -9.53 8.36 -23.40
C ILE A 199 -10.12 7.19 -24.21
N PRO A 200 -9.41 6.07 -24.40
CA PRO A 200 -9.91 5.00 -25.26
C PRO A 200 -11.15 4.33 -24.67
N ASP A 201 -12.16 4.05 -25.50
CA ASP A 201 -13.40 3.37 -25.10
C ASP A 201 -13.16 2.00 -24.43
N THR A 202 -12.03 1.34 -24.74
CA THR A 202 -11.66 0.08 -24.10
C THR A 202 -11.41 0.21 -22.60
N ILE A 203 -11.19 1.44 -22.08
CA ILE A 203 -11.18 1.69 -20.63
C ILE A 203 -12.53 1.38 -19.99
N GLY A 204 -13.63 1.51 -20.76
CA GLY A 204 -14.98 1.17 -20.30
C GLY A 204 -15.22 -0.33 -20.13
N ALA A 205 -14.34 -1.18 -20.66
CA ALA A 205 -14.33 -2.61 -20.35
C ALA A 205 -13.93 -2.87 -18.89
N LEU A 206 -13.09 -1.99 -18.34
CA LEU A 206 -12.77 -1.98 -16.92
C LEU A 206 -13.96 -1.37 -16.18
N ARG A 207 -14.51 -2.08 -15.19
CA ARG A 207 -15.57 -1.51 -14.34
C ARG A 207 -14.96 -0.65 -13.23
N LEU A 208 -14.19 0.35 -13.65
CA LEU A 208 -13.70 1.44 -12.83
C LEU A 208 -14.85 2.42 -12.55
N CYS A 209 -14.84 3.04 -11.38
CA CYS A 209 -15.86 4.02 -11.01
C CYS A 209 -15.19 5.30 -10.51
N GLY A 210 -15.85 6.45 -10.72
CA GLY A 210 -15.30 7.78 -10.45
C GLY A 210 -14.92 8.57 -11.70
N ALA A 211 -14.84 9.90 -11.59
CA ALA A 211 -14.53 10.79 -12.72
C ALA A 211 -13.13 10.47 -13.30
N PRO A 212 -12.94 10.46 -14.64
CA PRO A 212 -13.83 10.95 -15.71
C PRO A 212 -14.85 9.93 -16.27
N LEU A 213 -15.06 8.79 -15.61
CA LEU A 213 -15.92 7.72 -16.13
C LEU A 213 -17.41 7.98 -15.87
N ILE A 214 -18.27 7.51 -16.78
CA ILE A 214 -19.74 7.65 -16.72
C ILE A 214 -20.36 6.75 -15.63
N ALA A 215 -19.62 5.77 -15.11
CA ALA A 215 -20.09 4.86 -14.07
C ALA A 215 -20.01 5.48 -12.66
N ASN A 216 -21.18 5.71 -12.04
CA ASN A 216 -21.29 6.11 -10.64
C ASN A 216 -20.98 4.91 -9.71
N CYS A 217 -20.11 5.09 -8.72
CA CYS A 217 -19.80 4.08 -7.69
C CYS A 217 -20.99 3.74 -6.76
N ALA A 218 -22.19 4.28 -7.00
CA ALA A 218 -23.36 4.19 -6.12
C ALA A 218 -24.14 2.87 -6.26
N GLY A 219 -23.46 1.77 -6.57
CA GLY A 219 -24.09 0.45 -6.79
C GLY A 219 -23.37 -0.72 -6.13
N VAL A 220 -22.36 -0.48 -5.28
CA VAL A 220 -21.66 -1.54 -4.55
C VAL A 220 -22.00 -1.40 -3.06
N GLU A 221 -23.21 -1.81 -2.67
CA GLU A 221 -23.36 -2.38 -1.33
C GLU A 221 -22.61 -3.71 -1.32
N PRO A 222 -21.81 -4.02 -0.29
CA PRO A 222 -21.17 -5.32 -0.16
C PRO A 222 -22.25 -6.38 0.02
N THR A 223 -22.60 -7.09 -1.06
CA THR A 223 -23.31 -8.36 -0.93
C THR A 223 -22.42 -9.30 -0.13
N ARG A 224 -22.93 -9.72 1.03
CA ARG A 224 -22.30 -10.73 1.89
C ARG A 224 -21.97 -11.97 1.06
N PRO A 225 -20.83 -12.63 1.31
CA PRO A 225 -20.50 -13.86 0.61
C PRO A 225 -21.55 -14.93 0.92
N THR A 226 -22.32 -15.32 -0.09
CA THR A 226 -23.06 -16.57 -0.11
C THR A 226 -22.04 -17.71 -0.22
N LEU A 227 -21.76 -18.36 0.90
CA LEU A 227 -21.18 -19.69 0.94
C LEU A 227 -22.29 -20.66 0.55
N ASP A 228 -22.20 -21.26 -0.64
CA ASP A 228 -23.00 -22.44 -0.95
C ASP A 228 -22.13 -23.58 -1.48
N GLY A 229 -22.41 -24.75 -0.92
CA GLY A 229 -21.60 -25.98 -0.95
C GLY A 229 -21.19 -26.35 0.47
N ARG A 230 -22.01 -27.00 1.30
CA ARG A 230 -22.90 -28.11 0.98
C ARG A 230 -23.85 -28.41 2.15
N GLN A 231 -25.05 -28.87 1.79
CA GLN A 231 -26.07 -29.52 2.63
C GLN A 231 -26.92 -28.64 3.55
N SER A 232 -28.10 -28.30 3.02
CA SER A 232 -29.43 -28.47 3.65
C SER A 232 -29.49 -28.29 5.16
N TYR A 233 -29.95 -27.13 5.63
CA TYR A 233 -30.60 -27.05 6.93
C TYR A 233 -31.66 -25.96 6.97
N THR A 234 -32.75 -26.30 7.63
CA THR A 234 -33.99 -25.55 7.79
C THR A 234 -33.87 -24.43 8.82
N ASP A 235 -34.55 -23.33 8.48
CA ASP A 235 -35.04 -22.19 9.25
C ASP A 235 -35.19 -22.40 10.77
N GLU A 236 -34.36 -21.71 11.57
CA GLU A 236 -34.71 -21.06 12.85
C GLU A 236 -33.73 -19.89 13.12
N ASP A 237 -34.25 -18.66 13.08
CA ASP A 237 -33.52 -17.41 13.31
C ASP A 237 -32.98 -17.31 14.75
N GLU A 238 -31.68 -17.54 14.95
CA GLU A 238 -31.00 -17.19 16.20
C GLU A 238 -30.30 -15.83 16.06
N ILE A 239 -30.84 -14.80 16.73
CA ILE A 239 -30.30 -13.44 16.76
C ILE A 239 -28.85 -13.46 17.26
N ASN A 240 -27.92 -12.90 16.48
CA ASN A 240 -26.51 -12.79 16.86
C ASN A 240 -26.30 -11.73 17.96
N TRP A 241 -26.43 -12.16 19.22
CA TRP A 241 -26.28 -11.34 20.42
C TRP A 241 -24.92 -10.66 20.56
N THR A 242 -23.88 -11.14 19.88
CA THR A 242 -22.54 -10.51 19.90
C THR A 242 -22.55 -9.12 19.28
N TYR A 243 -23.28 -8.93 18.18
CA TYR A 243 -23.40 -7.64 17.51
C TYR A 243 -24.34 -6.69 18.27
N VAL A 244 -25.41 -7.23 18.83
CA VAL A 244 -26.38 -6.48 19.64
C VAL A 244 -25.75 -5.99 20.95
N THR A 245 -24.95 -6.81 21.63
CA THR A 245 -24.26 -6.42 22.87
C THR A 245 -23.15 -5.39 22.62
N ALA A 246 -22.41 -5.49 21.51
CA ALA A 246 -21.38 -4.51 21.14
C ALA A 246 -21.97 -3.12 20.81
N THR A 247 -23.09 -3.09 20.07
CA THR A 247 -23.78 -1.83 19.72
C THR A 247 -24.49 -1.19 20.92
N LEU A 248 -25.11 -1.99 21.79
CA LEU A 248 -25.67 -1.51 23.06
C LEU A 248 -24.58 -1.01 24.03
N GLY A 249 -23.44 -1.71 24.13
CA GLY A 249 -22.32 -1.28 24.97
C GLY A 249 -21.73 0.07 24.55
N TYR A 250 -21.63 0.32 23.24
CA TYR A 250 -21.08 1.58 22.71
C TYR A 250 -22.03 2.77 22.91
N THR A 251 -23.32 2.56 22.68
CA THR A 251 -24.35 3.60 22.84
C THR A 251 -24.57 3.98 24.31
N VAL A 252 -24.57 2.99 25.21
CA VAL A 252 -24.69 3.22 26.65
C VAL A 252 -23.42 3.88 27.21
N GLY A 253 -22.23 3.44 26.81
CA GLY A 253 -20.96 4.00 27.29
C GLY A 253 -20.74 5.46 26.89
N PHE A 254 -21.08 5.82 25.66
CA PHE A 254 -20.96 7.20 25.17
C PHE A 254 -22.01 8.13 25.79
N GLY A 255 -23.26 7.66 25.93
CA GLY A 255 -24.37 8.43 26.51
C GLY A 255 -24.20 8.73 28.00
N VAL A 256 -23.69 7.77 28.78
CA VAL A 256 -23.56 7.91 30.25
C VAL A 256 -22.33 8.72 30.66
N ILE A 257 -21.23 8.70 29.88
CA ILE A 257 -20.00 9.41 30.24
C ILE A 257 -19.95 10.79 29.59
N VAL A 258 -20.21 10.88 28.28
CA VAL A 258 -20.02 12.12 27.51
C VAL A 258 -21.23 13.05 27.65
N GLY A 259 -22.44 12.49 27.68
CA GLY A 259 -23.69 13.26 27.83
C GLY A 259 -23.71 14.17 29.06
N PRO A 260 -23.45 13.65 30.28
CA PRO A 260 -23.42 14.46 31.50
C PRO A 260 -22.30 15.50 31.53
N LEU A 261 -21.15 15.24 30.89
CA LEU A 261 -20.03 16.18 30.79
C LEU A 261 -20.33 17.37 29.87
N LEU A 262 -21.12 17.14 28.82
CA LEU A 262 -21.56 18.19 27.90
C LEU A 262 -22.67 19.06 28.51
N TYR A 263 -23.61 18.46 29.25
CA TYR A 263 -24.84 19.15 29.66
C TYR A 263 -24.87 19.64 31.12
N SER A 264 -24.07 19.06 32.04
CA SER A 264 -24.09 19.45 33.47
C SER A 264 -22.80 20.10 33.94
N LYS A 265 -22.91 21.39 34.32
CA LYS A 265 -21.82 22.19 34.89
C LYS A 265 -21.29 21.62 36.22
N ARG A 266 -22.16 20.94 37.00
CA ARG A 266 -21.79 20.26 38.26
C ARG A 266 -20.93 19.02 38.02
N TRP A 267 -21.29 18.18 37.05
CA TRP A 267 -20.53 16.96 36.71
C TRP A 267 -19.18 17.28 36.09
N ARG A 268 -19.12 18.31 35.23
CA ARG A 268 -17.87 18.84 34.69
C ARG A 268 -16.88 19.19 35.81
N GLN A 269 -17.34 19.94 36.82
CA GLN A 269 -16.48 20.33 37.95
C GLN A 269 -16.07 19.16 38.85
N TRP A 270 -16.92 18.15 39.01
CA TRP A 270 -16.58 16.97 39.81
C TRP A 270 -15.54 16.07 39.10
N TYR A 271 -15.67 15.90 37.78
CA TYR A 271 -14.74 15.09 36.96
C TYR A 271 -13.37 15.75 36.77
N TYR A 272 -13.29 17.06 36.51
CA TYR A 272 -12.01 17.72 36.25
C TYR A 272 -11.21 18.04 37.52
N LYS A 273 -11.85 18.15 38.70
CA LYS A 273 -11.15 18.45 39.98
C LYS A 273 -10.06 17.44 40.37
N PRO A 274 -10.28 16.10 40.27
CA PRO A 274 -9.22 15.12 40.48
C PRO A 274 -8.16 15.14 39.38
N VAL A 275 -8.58 15.30 38.13
CA VAL A 275 -7.71 15.29 36.94
C VAL A 275 -6.71 16.44 36.99
N ASP A 276 -7.17 17.66 37.30
CA ASP A 276 -6.30 18.83 37.47
C ASP A 276 -5.28 18.61 38.60
N ARG A 277 -5.69 17.94 39.68
CA ARG A 277 -4.79 17.62 40.81
C ARG A 277 -3.70 16.62 40.42
N VAL A 278 -4.00 15.67 39.53
CA VAL A 278 -3.01 14.73 38.97
C VAL A 278 -2.09 15.43 37.98
N ILE A 279 -2.64 16.25 37.08
CA ILE A 279 -1.86 17.01 36.09
C ILE A 279 -0.88 17.96 36.78
N VAL A 280 -1.30 18.69 37.82
CA VAL A 280 -0.43 19.58 38.59
C VAL A 280 0.69 18.80 39.28
N ARG A 281 0.42 17.61 39.82
CA ARG A 281 1.46 16.74 40.41
C ARG A 281 2.48 16.27 39.37
N ILE A 282 2.02 15.89 38.17
CA ILE A 282 2.89 15.47 37.06
C ILE A 282 3.77 16.62 36.57
N LEU A 283 3.18 17.80 36.37
CA LEU A 283 3.91 18.99 35.94
C LEU A 283 4.93 19.42 37.00
N HIS A 284 4.55 19.43 38.28
CA HIS A 284 5.48 19.78 39.36
C HIS A 284 6.64 18.77 39.48
N HIS A 285 6.36 17.47 39.31
CA HIS A 285 7.40 16.44 39.29
C HIS A 285 8.37 16.62 38.11
N ARG A 286 7.87 16.98 36.92
CA ARG A 286 8.71 17.28 35.75
C ARG A 286 9.57 18.52 35.95
N GLU A 287 9.07 19.57 36.59
CA GLU A 287 9.87 20.75 36.93
C GLU A 287 10.99 20.43 37.93
N GLN A 288 10.72 19.62 38.95
CA GLN A 288 11.74 19.19 39.92
C GLN A 288 12.85 18.38 39.23
N GLN A 289 12.50 17.46 38.33
CA GLN A 289 13.47 16.72 37.52
C GLN A 289 14.32 17.64 36.64
N ALA A 290 13.70 18.62 35.97
CA ALA A 290 14.42 19.59 35.15
C ALA A 290 15.39 20.46 35.98
N ARG A 291 15.01 20.87 37.19
CA ARG A 291 15.89 21.62 38.12
C ARG A 291 17.08 20.78 38.60
N HIS A 292 16.86 19.50 38.88
CA HIS A 292 17.95 18.58 39.25
C HIS A 292 18.93 18.35 38.10
N GLN A 293 18.43 18.21 36.86
CA GLN A 293 19.27 18.05 35.67
C GLN A 293 20.15 19.29 35.45
N ARG A 294 19.57 20.50 35.49
CA ARG A 294 20.33 21.76 35.35
C ARG A 294 21.43 21.93 36.42
N ARG A 295 21.17 21.50 37.66
CA ARG A 295 22.19 21.52 38.74
C ARG A 295 23.32 20.53 38.48
N ARG A 296 23.03 19.36 37.91
CA ARG A 296 24.05 18.38 37.51
C ARG A 296 24.89 18.90 36.34
N ASP A 297 24.26 19.49 35.34
CA ASP A 297 24.94 20.05 34.18
C ASP A 297 25.86 21.21 34.56
N ASN A 298 25.42 22.12 35.43
CA ASN A 298 26.26 23.20 35.97
C ASN A 298 27.47 22.66 36.76
N ARG A 299 27.29 21.62 37.60
CA ARG A 299 28.41 21.00 38.33
C ARG A 299 29.41 20.34 37.37
N ASN A 300 28.92 19.70 36.31
CA ASN A 300 29.75 19.06 35.30
C ASN A 300 30.53 20.09 34.46
N GLN A 301 29.91 21.22 34.11
CA GLN A 301 30.59 22.33 33.44
C GLN A 301 31.65 22.98 34.33
N LEU A 302 31.36 23.20 35.62
CA LEU A 302 32.33 23.73 36.59
C LEU A 302 33.55 22.80 36.75
N ARG A 303 33.33 21.47 36.81
CA ARG A 303 34.42 20.49 36.85
C ARG A 303 35.28 20.48 35.59
N ARG A 304 34.68 20.64 34.41
CA ARG A 304 35.42 20.72 33.13
C ARG A 304 36.30 21.98 33.03
N ARG A 305 35.90 23.08 33.67
CA ARG A 305 36.68 24.33 33.73
C ARG A 305 37.84 24.31 34.72
N GLN A 306 37.89 23.34 35.64
CA GLN A 306 39.00 23.18 36.60
C GLN A 306 40.09 22.20 36.11
N HIS A 307 39.85 21.50 34.99
CA HIS A 307 40.78 20.54 34.39
C HIS A 307 41.39 21.02 33.06
N HIS A 308 41.23 22.31 32.73
CA HIS A 308 41.93 23.04 31.68
C HIS A 308 42.60 24.26 32.28
#